data_AF-A0A7J7PVA2-F1
#
_entry.id   AF-A0A7J7PVA2-F1
#
_cell.length_a   1.000
_cell.length_b   1.000
_cell.length_c   1.000
_cell.angle_alpha   90.00
_cell.angle_beta   90.00
_cell.angle_gamma   90.00
#
_symmetry.space_group_name_H-M   'P 1'
#
loop_
_entity.id
_entity.type
_entity.pdbx_description
1 polymer ?
#
loop_
_entity_poly.entity_id
_entity_poly.type
_entity_poly.pdbx_seq_one_letter_code
_entity_poly.pdbx_strand_id
1 'polypeptide(L)'
;MHVVQGVCGSIQAVKDVRDRVKLGDTVAVTGSLESEHVLQAVAVTVLQAWKSGHGQTAFKPQPSPLKQLHQQQQNHQQKQQQQQHAQQHASLQLLVKLALQLLAPLMLLLWLHQRQSQSQQQQHQQQQQQQPLVQEPQLAVCKFWVNTGRCAKGDACPYAHLVDCRKSWVKRRRGERQLLSASLLGVSHPADESAAAKGRRAQLFAAWLVATFGKEALNAGAGVLDVAGGAGGMTFELFIVHGISCTLLDPRPMKLNKQQHKHLARAGATAVLHSWPAEQLQQGCLTAHQLPLKQRQQQQQPEQRLLQQQTTGNERRLAAALWQQQQQQQQQQQQQWFLASDGLHPDEATEPIVDYAIEAGVPFAVVPCCVFPRLFPGRRLDAGGGTLVPVEGYAQLVAYLMQKGQAGRDVLGFVGANVVVFRGAPAAD
;
A
#
# COMPACT_ATOMS: atom_id res chain seq x y z
N MET A 1 8.60 14.22 49.91
CA MET A 1 8.65 14.50 48.46
C MET A 1 9.88 13.78 47.92
N HIS A 2 9.72 12.61 47.31
CA HIS A 2 10.86 11.87 46.75
C HIS A 2 11.21 12.49 45.39
N VAL A 3 12.26 13.31 45.36
CA VAL A 3 12.80 13.85 44.11
C VAL A 3 13.69 12.78 43.48
N VAL A 4 13.30 12.29 42.31
CA VAL A 4 14.08 11.31 41.55
C VAL A 4 14.41 11.94 40.20
N GLN A 5 15.70 12.22 40.01
CA GLN A 5 16.22 12.86 38.81
C GLN A 5 16.59 11.79 37.78
N GLY A 6 16.07 11.92 36.55
CA GLY A 6 16.47 11.11 35.40
C GLY A 6 17.24 11.95 34.40
N VAL A 7 18.47 11.54 34.07
CA VAL A 7 19.28 12.16 33.00
C VAL A 7 19.06 11.39 31.71
N CYS A 8 18.59 12.06 30.66
CA CYS A 8 18.30 11.46 29.36
C CYS A 8 19.59 11.37 28.52
N GLY A 9 20.38 10.31 28.69
CA GLY A 9 21.62 10.08 27.92
C GLY A 9 21.65 8.80 27.08
N SER A 10 20.66 7.91 27.21
CA SER A 10 20.60 6.63 26.49
C SER A 10 19.15 6.22 26.17
N ILE A 11 18.96 5.36 25.16
CA ILE A 11 17.63 4.82 24.78
C ILE A 11 16.93 4.15 25.96
N GLN A 12 17.68 3.49 26.84
CA GLN A 12 17.12 2.84 28.02
C GLN A 12 16.60 3.86 29.04
N ALA A 13 17.35 4.95 29.27
CA ALA A 13 16.91 6.02 30.17
C ALA A 13 15.60 6.69 29.67
N VAL A 14 15.44 6.85 28.35
CA VAL A 14 14.20 7.37 27.76
C VAL A 14 13.02 6.41 27.96
N LYS A 15 13.24 5.10 27.80
CA LYS A 15 12.20 4.09 28.06
C LYS A 15 11.79 4.08 29.54
N ASP A 16 12.75 4.17 30.44
CA ASP A 16 12.49 4.17 31.88
C ASP A 16 11.69 5.42 32.30
N VAL A 17 11.99 6.60 31.74
CA VAL A 17 11.20 7.82 31.96
C VAL A 17 9.78 7.68 31.38
N ARG A 18 9.65 7.19 30.14
CA ARG A 18 8.35 6.96 29.50
C ARG A 18 7.44 6.03 30.31
N ASP A 19 8.03 4.98 30.88
CA ASP A 19 7.27 4.00 31.64
C ASP A 19 6.91 4.52 33.05
N ARG A 20 7.61 5.55 33.55
CA ARG A 20 7.37 6.20 34.86
C ARG A 20 6.38 7.36 34.79
N VAL A 21 6.46 8.24 33.79
CA VAL A 21 5.56 9.39 33.65
C VAL A 21 4.19 8.92 33.16
N LYS A 22 3.12 9.28 33.88
CA LYS A 22 1.74 8.95 33.53
C LYS A 22 0.97 10.18 33.06
N LEU A 23 -0.08 9.93 32.28
CA LEU A 23 -1.00 10.97 31.81
C LEU A 23 -1.62 11.71 32.99
N GLY A 24 -1.42 13.03 33.02
CA GLY A 24 -1.90 13.94 34.06
C GLY A 24 -0.85 14.32 35.11
N ASP A 25 0.31 13.67 35.13
CA ASP A 25 1.38 14.03 36.07
C ASP A 25 1.92 15.43 35.76
N THR A 26 2.23 16.20 36.81
CA THR A 26 2.94 17.47 36.69
C THR A 26 4.44 17.19 36.70
N VAL A 27 5.13 17.61 35.64
CA VAL A 27 6.56 17.36 35.47
C VAL A 27 7.32 18.67 35.27
N ALA A 28 8.51 18.76 35.85
CA ALA A 28 9.53 19.73 35.47
C ALA A 28 10.40 19.15 34.38
N VAL A 29 10.63 19.91 33.31
CA VAL A 29 11.47 19.49 32.19
C VAL A 29 12.61 20.48 32.05
N THR A 30 13.85 19.98 32.00
CA THR A 30 15.05 20.76 31.74
C THR A 30 15.59 20.36 30.37
N GLY A 31 15.91 21.34 29.53
CA GLY A 31 16.36 21.08 28.17
C GLY A 31 16.63 22.36 27.38
N SER A 32 16.95 22.19 26.10
CA SER A 32 17.12 23.28 25.13
C SER A 32 15.88 23.42 24.25
N LEU A 33 15.44 24.65 24.01
CA LEU A 33 14.35 24.92 23.08
C LEU A 33 14.93 24.95 21.66
N GLU A 34 14.49 24.03 20.79
CA GLU A 34 14.91 24.01 19.38
C GLU A 34 14.02 24.92 18.52
N SER A 35 12.76 25.10 18.89
CA SER A 35 11.82 26.06 18.29
C SER A 35 10.69 26.40 19.28
N GLU A 36 9.83 27.38 18.97
CA GLU A 36 8.71 27.78 19.84
C GLU A 36 7.79 26.62 20.30
N HIS A 37 7.80 25.48 19.59
CA HIS A 37 6.95 24.34 19.90
C HIS A 37 7.71 23.03 20.13
N VAL A 38 9.05 23.04 20.08
CA VAL A 38 9.88 21.84 20.23
C VAL A 38 10.94 22.08 21.30
N LEU A 39 10.83 21.33 22.40
CA LEU A 39 11.80 21.32 23.49
C LEU A 39 12.57 20.00 23.46
N GLN A 40 13.89 20.07 23.34
CA GLN A 40 14.79 18.94 23.50
C GLN A 40 15.06 18.73 24.99
N ALA A 41 14.32 17.81 25.61
CA ALA A 41 14.42 17.52 27.04
C ALA A 41 15.67 16.71 27.37
N VAL A 42 16.52 17.23 28.26
CA VAL A 42 17.73 16.58 28.79
C VAL A 42 17.44 15.91 30.15
N ALA A 43 16.46 16.41 30.89
CA ALA A 43 15.97 15.79 32.11
C ALA A 43 14.47 16.04 32.30
N VAL A 44 13.77 15.04 32.86
CA VAL A 44 12.34 15.13 33.21
C VAL A 44 12.17 14.66 34.66
N THR A 45 11.58 15.50 35.50
CA THR A 45 11.34 15.23 36.92
C THR A 45 9.84 15.28 37.20
N VAL A 46 9.28 14.21 37.76
CA VAL A 46 7.87 14.22 38.19
C VAL A 46 7.76 15.00 39.49
N LEU A 47 7.12 16.17 39.43
CA LEU A 47 6.89 17.01 40.62
C LEU A 47 5.70 16.48 41.41
N GLN A 48 4.64 16.06 40.72
CA GLN A 48 3.42 15.55 41.34
C GLN A 48 2.74 14.52 40.43
N ALA A 49 2.44 13.35 40.99
CA ALA A 49 1.64 12.35 40.28
C ALA A 49 0.16 12.77 40.26
N TRP A 50 -0.54 12.54 39.16
CA TRP A 50 -1.97 12.85 39.06
C TRP A 50 -2.78 12.16 40.15
N LYS A 51 -2.52 10.86 40.34
CA LYS A 51 -3.20 10.01 41.31
C LYS A 51 -3.03 10.46 42.76
N SER A 52 -1.93 11.12 43.11
CA SER A 52 -1.72 11.60 44.48
C SER A 52 -2.58 12.82 44.82
N GLY A 53 -3.00 13.62 43.81
CA GLY A 53 -3.90 14.76 44.02
C GLY A 53 -5.38 14.47 43.72
N HIS A 54 -5.68 13.43 42.94
CA HIS A 54 -7.01 13.23 42.32
C HIS A 54 -7.57 11.81 42.54
N GLY A 55 -6.89 10.97 43.32
CA GLY A 55 -7.33 9.61 43.65
C GLY A 55 -7.50 8.72 42.42
N GLN A 56 -8.70 8.13 42.25
CA GLN A 56 -9.03 7.22 41.14
C GLN A 56 -9.65 7.90 39.91
N THR A 57 -9.76 9.23 39.90
CA THR A 57 -10.34 9.92 38.74
C THR A 57 -9.37 9.93 37.56
N ALA A 58 -9.87 9.55 36.37
CA ALA A 58 -9.07 9.52 35.16
C ALA A 58 -8.79 10.94 34.65
N PHE A 59 -7.54 11.22 34.28
CA PHE A 59 -7.16 12.48 33.66
C PHE A 59 -7.87 12.68 32.31
N LYS A 60 -8.57 13.80 32.15
CA LYS A 60 -9.19 14.22 30.88
C LYS A 60 -8.31 15.28 30.23
N PRO A 61 -7.53 14.95 29.18
CA PRO A 61 -6.69 15.94 28.51
C PRO A 61 -7.57 16.99 27.82
N GLN A 62 -7.23 18.26 28.03
CA GLN A 62 -7.76 19.36 27.25
C GLN A 62 -7.32 19.18 25.77
N PRO A 63 -8.17 19.55 24.79
CA PRO A 63 -7.79 19.49 23.39
C PRO A 63 -6.57 20.37 23.15
N SER A 64 -5.56 19.89 22.41
CA SER A 64 -4.37 20.71 22.16
C SER A 64 -4.76 21.95 21.34
N PRO A 65 -4.18 23.12 21.64
CA PRO A 65 -4.42 24.35 20.87
C PRO A 65 -4.13 24.15 19.37
N LEU A 66 -3.09 23.37 19.06
CA LEU A 66 -2.75 22.97 17.68
C LEU A 66 -3.87 22.17 17.01
N LYS A 67 -4.53 21.27 17.74
CA LYS A 67 -5.64 20.47 17.20
C LYS A 67 -6.87 21.34 16.93
N GLN A 68 -7.12 22.35 17.75
CA GLN A 68 -8.19 23.33 17.53
C GLN A 68 -7.91 24.21 16.30
N LEU A 69 -6.69 24.72 16.16
CA LEU A 69 -6.24 25.48 14.99
C LEU A 69 -6.36 24.67 13.69
N HIS A 70 -5.90 23.41 13.71
CA HIS A 70 -5.98 22.52 12.56
C HIS A 70 -7.43 22.20 12.18
N GLN A 71 -8.31 22.03 13.17
CA GLN A 71 -9.73 21.77 12.95
C GLN A 71 -10.47 23.02 12.42
N GLN A 72 -10.09 24.22 12.86
CA GLN A 72 -10.60 25.47 12.31
C GLN A 72 -10.19 25.68 10.85
N GLN A 73 -8.92 25.41 10.51
CA GLN A 73 -8.43 25.49 9.12
C GLN A 73 -9.14 24.48 8.20
N GLN A 74 -9.32 23.24 8.66
CA GLN A 74 -10.05 22.21 7.90
C GLN A 74 -11.51 22.59 7.67
N ASN A 75 -12.20 23.11 8.68
CA ASN A 75 -13.58 23.59 8.54
C ASN A 75 -13.68 24.77 7.56
N HIS A 76 -12.68 25.66 7.53
CA HIS A 76 -12.65 26.80 6.62
C HIS A 76 -12.46 26.35 5.16
N GLN A 77 -11.53 25.43 4.90
CA GLN A 77 -11.32 24.85 3.57
C GLN A 77 -12.55 24.08 3.09
N GLN A 78 -13.20 23.31 3.97
CA GLN A 78 -14.37 22.52 3.61
C GLN A 78 -15.57 23.39 3.24
N LYS A 79 -15.77 24.53 3.94
CA LYS A 79 -16.78 25.52 3.57
C LYS A 79 -16.50 26.19 2.22
N GLN A 80 -15.25 26.54 1.93
CA GLN A 80 -14.86 27.12 0.64
C GLN A 80 -15.11 26.14 -0.52
N GLN A 81 -14.75 24.87 -0.35
CA GLN A 81 -15.00 23.83 -1.35
C GLN A 81 -16.50 23.59 -1.58
N GLN A 82 -17.32 23.59 -0.51
CA GLN A 82 -18.78 23.45 -0.64
C GLN A 82 -19.40 24.64 -1.39
N GLN A 83 -18.94 25.86 -1.13
CA GLN A 83 -19.41 27.05 -1.85
C GLN A 83 -19.03 27.01 -3.33
N GLN A 84 -17.80 26.61 -3.67
CA GLN A 84 -17.35 26.44 -5.05
C GLN A 84 -18.17 25.35 -5.78
N HIS A 85 -18.38 24.19 -5.15
CA HIS A 85 -19.20 23.13 -5.72
C HIS A 85 -20.66 23.57 -5.93
N ALA A 86 -21.26 24.30 -4.98
CA ALA A 86 -22.62 24.81 -5.12
C ALA A 86 -22.74 25.81 -6.30
N GLN A 87 -21.75 26.69 -6.49
CA GLN A 87 -21.71 27.61 -7.63
C GLN A 87 -21.55 26.89 -8.97
N GLN A 88 -20.71 25.86 -9.03
CA GLN A 88 -20.54 25.02 -10.23
C GLN A 88 -21.81 24.23 -10.55
N HIS A 89 -22.49 23.69 -9.53
CA HIS A 89 -23.72 22.94 -9.73
C HIS A 89 -24.88 23.83 -10.20
N ALA A 90 -24.97 25.06 -9.66
CA ALA A 90 -25.97 26.04 -10.09
C ALA A 90 -25.75 26.48 -11.55
N SER A 91 -24.50 26.68 -11.97
CA SER A 91 -24.15 27.05 -13.36
C SER A 91 -24.39 25.89 -14.34
N LEU A 92 -24.05 24.66 -13.97
CA LEU A 92 -24.39 23.45 -14.75
C LEU A 92 -25.90 23.25 -14.90
N GLN A 93 -26.68 23.45 -13.83
CA GLN A 93 -28.14 23.34 -13.91
C GLN A 93 -28.76 24.41 -14.83
N LEU A 94 -28.20 25.62 -14.87
CA LEU A 94 -28.66 26.66 -15.78
C LEU A 94 -28.38 26.29 -17.25
N LEU A 95 -27.19 25.76 -17.55
CA LEU A 95 -26.81 25.29 -18.88
C LEU A 95 -27.68 24.12 -19.35
N VAL A 96 -27.94 23.16 -18.47
CA VAL A 96 -28.80 22.00 -18.77
C VAL A 96 -30.24 22.44 -19.05
N LYS A 97 -30.79 23.39 -18.27
CA LYS A 97 -32.14 23.93 -18.51
C LYS A 97 -32.24 24.66 -19.85
N LEU A 98 -31.24 25.46 -20.22
CA LEU A 98 -31.16 26.12 -21.53
C LEU A 98 -31.06 25.11 -22.68
N ALA A 99 -30.26 24.06 -22.53
CA ALA A 99 -30.13 23.00 -23.54
C ALA A 99 -31.43 22.21 -23.74
N LEU A 100 -32.15 21.89 -22.65
CA LEU A 100 -33.45 21.21 -22.70
C LEU A 100 -34.52 22.04 -23.40
N GLN A 101 -34.53 23.36 -23.20
CA GLN A 101 -35.46 24.26 -23.90
C GLN A 101 -35.20 24.32 -25.42
N LEU A 102 -33.95 24.19 -25.85
CA LEU A 102 -33.57 24.22 -27.27
C LEU A 102 -33.79 22.87 -27.98
N LEU A 103 -33.64 21.74 -27.28
CA LEU A 103 -33.69 20.39 -27.87
C LEU A 103 -35.05 19.70 -27.77
N ALA A 104 -35.96 20.18 -26.90
CA ALA A 104 -37.31 19.62 -26.73
C ALA A 104 -38.17 19.56 -28.02
N PRO A 105 -38.17 20.55 -28.94
CA PRO A 105 -38.97 20.47 -30.16
C PRO A 105 -38.44 19.41 -31.15
N LEU A 106 -37.12 19.18 -31.17
CA LEU A 106 -36.44 18.23 -32.04
C LEU A 106 -36.68 16.78 -31.60
N MET A 107 -36.70 16.55 -30.28
CA MET A 107 -37.01 15.24 -29.68
C MET A 107 -38.47 14.82 -29.90
N LEU A 108 -39.42 15.78 -29.91
CA LEU A 108 -40.83 15.49 -30.17
C LEU A 108 -41.08 15.06 -31.64
N LEU A 109 -40.34 15.64 -32.58
CA LEU A 109 -40.38 15.27 -34.01
C LEU A 109 -39.79 13.89 -34.27
N LEU A 110 -38.69 13.53 -33.59
CA LEU A 110 -38.09 12.18 -33.64
C LEU A 110 -39.02 11.13 -33.03
N TRP A 111 -39.67 11.43 -31.91
CA TRP A 111 -40.62 10.53 -31.25
C TRP A 111 -41.88 10.26 -32.09
N LEU A 112 -42.38 11.26 -32.82
CA LEU A 112 -43.51 11.10 -33.74
C LEU A 112 -43.14 10.28 -35.00
N HIS A 113 -41.89 10.39 -35.47
CA HIS A 113 -41.40 9.58 -36.62
C HIS A 113 -41.16 8.11 -36.26
N GLN A 114 -40.76 7.82 -35.01
CA GLN A 114 -40.45 6.46 -34.56
C GLN A 114 -41.71 5.66 -34.15
N ARG A 115 -42.88 6.32 -34.06
CA ARG A 115 -44.16 5.67 -33.70
C ARG A 115 -44.91 5.02 -34.88
N GLN A 116 -44.41 5.16 -36.12
CA GLN A 116 -45.00 4.55 -37.32
C GLN A 116 -44.34 3.22 -37.73
N SER A 117 -43.34 2.74 -36.99
CA SER A 117 -42.62 1.50 -37.28
C SER A 117 -42.37 0.69 -36.01
N GLN A 118 -43.44 0.06 -35.49
CA GLN A 118 -43.41 -1.24 -34.77
C GLN A 118 -44.79 -1.54 -34.17
N SER A 119 -45.67 -2.09 -35.00
CA SER A 119 -46.84 -2.85 -34.57
C SER A 119 -46.74 -4.25 -35.18
N GLN A 120 -46.04 -5.17 -34.51
CA GLN A 120 -46.23 -6.62 -34.55
C GLN A 120 -45.07 -7.31 -33.83
N GLN A 121 -45.23 -7.59 -32.54
CA GLN A 121 -44.94 -8.89 -31.93
C GLN A 121 -45.25 -8.80 -30.44
N GLN A 122 -46.50 -9.13 -30.15
CA GLN A 122 -46.99 -9.44 -28.83
C GLN A 122 -46.56 -10.87 -28.46
N GLN A 123 -46.35 -11.07 -27.16
CA GLN A 123 -46.59 -12.32 -26.42
C GLN A 123 -45.56 -13.45 -26.57
N HIS A 124 -44.65 -13.57 -25.62
CA HIS A 124 -44.67 -14.62 -24.59
C HIS A 124 -43.38 -14.55 -23.75
N GLN A 125 -43.46 -14.14 -22.49
CA GLN A 125 -43.02 -14.96 -21.35
C GLN A 125 -43.14 -14.18 -20.02
N GLN A 126 -44.10 -14.68 -19.24
CA GLN A 126 -43.99 -14.94 -17.80
C GLN A 126 -43.97 -13.76 -16.84
N GLN A 127 -45.17 -13.55 -16.29
CA GLN A 127 -45.39 -13.44 -14.85
C GLN A 127 -44.27 -14.10 -14.02
N GLN A 128 -43.51 -13.26 -13.33
CA GLN A 128 -43.26 -13.43 -11.90
C GLN A 128 -43.19 -12.03 -11.29
N GLN A 129 -44.22 -11.72 -10.49
CA GLN A 129 -44.26 -10.55 -9.63
C GLN A 129 -43.08 -10.62 -8.67
N GLN A 130 -42.01 -9.88 -8.95
CA GLN A 130 -41.14 -9.39 -7.90
C GLN A 130 -41.64 -7.99 -7.56
N GLN A 131 -42.25 -7.89 -6.39
CA GLN A 131 -42.44 -6.64 -5.67
C GLN A 131 -41.13 -5.83 -5.77
N PRO A 132 -41.16 -4.52 -6.04
CA PRO A 132 -39.96 -3.72 -5.83
C PRO A 132 -39.64 -3.84 -4.35
N LEU A 133 -38.57 -4.59 -4.04
CA LEU A 133 -37.92 -4.52 -2.74
C LEU A 133 -37.53 -3.06 -2.60
N VAL A 134 -38.36 -2.32 -1.86
CA VAL A 134 -37.97 -1.10 -1.20
C VAL A 134 -36.79 -1.52 -0.33
N GLN A 135 -35.58 -1.38 -0.87
CA GLN A 135 -34.38 -1.46 -0.07
C GLN A 135 -34.41 -0.21 0.80
N GLU A 136 -35.01 -0.33 1.99
CA GLU A 136 -34.78 0.61 3.06
C GLU A 136 -33.26 0.83 3.15
N PRO A 137 -32.77 2.08 3.22
CA PRO A 137 -31.36 2.34 3.41
C PRO A 137 -31.00 1.80 4.79
N GLN A 138 -30.51 0.55 4.85
CA GLN A 138 -29.95 -0.03 6.04
C GLN A 138 -28.72 0.81 6.39
N LEU A 139 -28.89 1.78 7.29
CA LEU A 139 -27.81 2.62 7.79
C LEU A 139 -26.64 1.71 8.21
N ALA A 140 -25.58 1.69 7.39
CA ALA A 140 -24.42 0.87 7.65
C ALA A 140 -23.85 1.27 9.02
N VAL A 141 -23.63 0.29 9.90
CA VAL A 141 -23.16 0.54 11.27
C VAL A 141 -21.70 1.02 11.23
N CYS A 142 -21.41 2.06 12.01
CA CYS A 142 -20.09 2.67 12.10
C CYS A 142 -19.05 1.67 12.65
N LYS A 143 -18.08 1.29 11.81
CA LYS A 143 -16.97 0.39 12.17
C LYS A 143 -16.19 0.88 13.41
N PHE A 144 -15.99 2.18 13.56
CA PHE A 144 -15.24 2.74 14.67
C PHE A 144 -16.04 2.62 15.97
N TRP A 145 -17.29 3.11 15.98
CA TRP A 145 -18.18 3.03 17.14
C TRP A 145 -18.40 1.59 17.62
N VAL A 146 -18.73 0.66 16.72
CA VAL A 146 -19.06 -0.73 17.09
C VAL A 146 -17.86 -1.51 17.68
N ASN A 147 -16.63 -1.10 17.35
CA ASN A 147 -15.43 -1.78 17.83
C ASN A 147 -14.79 -1.12 19.06
N THR A 148 -14.90 0.21 19.20
CA THR A 148 -14.19 0.96 20.23
C THR A 148 -15.11 1.73 21.18
N GLY A 149 -16.42 1.73 20.92
CA GLY A 149 -17.40 2.60 21.58
C GLY A 149 -17.20 4.09 21.29
N ARG A 150 -16.28 4.45 20.38
CA ARG A 150 -15.87 5.84 20.14
C ARG A 150 -15.64 6.07 18.64
N CYS A 151 -16.29 7.11 18.11
CA CYS A 151 -16.10 7.55 16.73
C CYS A 151 -15.63 9.00 16.72
N ALA A 152 -14.55 9.29 15.99
CA ALA A 152 -14.01 10.64 15.88
C ALA A 152 -14.97 11.63 15.20
N LYS A 153 -16.00 11.12 14.49
CA LYS A 153 -17.02 11.93 13.83
C LYS A 153 -18.23 12.24 14.74
N GLY A 154 -18.32 11.64 15.92
CA GLY A 154 -19.44 11.87 16.85
C GLY A 154 -20.81 11.75 16.18
N ASP A 155 -21.72 12.65 16.50
CA ASP A 155 -23.09 12.66 15.94
C ASP A 155 -23.14 13.04 14.46
N ALA A 156 -22.06 13.62 13.91
CA ALA A 156 -21.91 13.92 12.49
C ALA A 156 -21.46 12.69 11.66
N CYS A 157 -21.40 11.50 12.26
CA CYS A 157 -21.05 10.29 11.55
C CYS A 157 -22.20 9.85 10.62
N PRO A 158 -21.96 9.64 9.31
CA PRO A 158 -23.00 9.17 8.38
C PRO A 158 -23.37 7.68 8.58
N TYR A 159 -22.81 7.03 9.59
CA TYR A 159 -22.96 5.61 9.87
C TYR A 159 -23.56 5.43 11.27
N ALA A 160 -24.44 4.43 11.45
CA ALA A 160 -25.17 4.26 12.70
C ALA A 160 -24.25 3.90 13.89
N HIS A 161 -24.43 4.61 15.01
CA HIS A 161 -23.73 4.41 16.28
C HIS A 161 -24.52 3.48 17.21
N LEU A 162 -24.69 2.23 16.80
CA LEU A 162 -25.49 1.26 17.56
C LEU A 162 -24.68 0.60 18.68
N VAL A 163 -25.28 0.51 19.86
CA VAL A 163 -24.79 -0.27 21.01
C VAL A 163 -25.17 -1.75 20.85
N ASP A 164 -24.41 -2.66 21.46
CA ASP A 164 -24.65 -4.12 21.52
C ASP A 164 -24.80 -4.88 20.18
N CYS A 165 -24.52 -4.23 19.05
CA CYS A 165 -24.62 -4.82 17.72
C CYS A 165 -23.33 -5.48 17.22
N ARG A 166 -22.26 -5.53 18.03
CA ARG A 166 -20.93 -5.98 17.57
C ARG A 166 -20.94 -7.42 17.06
N LYS A 167 -21.63 -8.34 17.75
CA LYS A 167 -21.68 -9.75 17.34
C LYS A 167 -22.37 -9.92 15.98
N SER A 168 -23.53 -9.29 15.79
CA SER A 168 -24.27 -9.33 14.52
C SER A 168 -23.54 -8.58 13.40
N TRP A 169 -22.89 -7.45 13.71
CA TRP A 169 -22.05 -6.71 12.76
C TRP A 169 -20.85 -7.53 12.30
N VAL A 170 -20.11 -8.18 13.21
CA VAL A 170 -18.98 -9.05 12.84
C VAL A 170 -19.46 -10.23 12.01
N LYS A 171 -20.57 -10.88 12.39
CA LYS A 171 -21.15 -12.00 11.63
C LYS A 171 -21.54 -11.58 10.22
N ARG A 172 -22.24 -10.45 10.06
CA ARG A 172 -22.64 -9.89 8.77
C ARG A 172 -21.43 -9.51 7.91
N ARG A 173 -20.46 -8.76 8.46
CA ARG A 173 -19.24 -8.35 7.74
C ARG A 173 -18.38 -9.54 7.32
N ARG A 174 -18.36 -10.63 8.11
CA ARG A 174 -17.71 -11.90 7.72
C ARG A 174 -18.43 -12.54 6.54
N GLY A 175 -19.76 -12.66 6.61
CA GLY A 175 -20.58 -13.17 5.50
C GLY A 175 -20.43 -12.33 4.22
N GLU A 176 -20.51 -11.01 4.32
CA GLU A 176 -20.29 -10.08 3.20
C GLU A 176 -18.90 -10.23 2.59
N ARG A 177 -17.84 -10.36 3.40
CA ARG A 177 -16.48 -10.58 2.87
C ARG A 177 -16.34 -11.94 2.18
N GLN A 178 -16.94 -12.99 2.75
CA GLN A 178 -16.96 -14.32 2.14
C GLN A 178 -17.71 -14.31 0.81
N LEU A 179 -18.86 -13.62 0.76
CA LEU A 179 -19.64 -13.43 -0.45
C LEU A 179 -18.89 -12.56 -1.47
N LEU A 180 -18.23 -11.47 -1.07
CA LEU A 180 -17.41 -10.65 -1.95
C LEU A 180 -16.20 -11.42 -2.50
N SER A 181 -15.54 -12.25 -1.68
CA SER A 181 -14.45 -13.10 -2.15
C SER A 181 -14.91 -14.21 -3.09
N ALA A 182 -16.11 -14.76 -2.87
CA ALA A 182 -16.70 -15.79 -3.74
C ALA A 182 -17.32 -15.21 -5.02
N SER A 183 -17.92 -14.02 -4.94
CA SER A 183 -18.70 -13.38 -6.02
C SER A 183 -17.84 -12.68 -7.05
N LEU A 184 -16.65 -12.20 -6.70
CA LEU A 184 -15.82 -11.45 -7.64
C LEU A 184 -15.22 -12.36 -8.73
N LEU A 185 -14.97 -13.64 -8.45
CA LEU A 185 -14.26 -14.54 -9.37
C LEU A 185 -14.69 -16.03 -9.32
N GLY A 186 -15.78 -16.40 -8.63
CA GLY A 186 -16.35 -17.76 -8.69
C GLY A 186 -15.57 -18.85 -7.94
N VAL A 187 -14.53 -18.51 -7.17
CA VAL A 187 -13.72 -19.47 -6.41
C VAL A 187 -14.12 -19.45 -4.94
N SER A 188 -14.69 -20.55 -4.46
CA SER A 188 -15.02 -20.76 -3.05
C SER A 188 -13.78 -21.19 -2.28
N HIS A 189 -13.22 -20.31 -1.45
CA HIS A 189 -12.14 -20.67 -0.52
C HIS A 189 -12.71 -21.04 0.86
N PRO A 190 -12.11 -22.02 1.57
CA PRO A 190 -12.51 -22.33 2.93
C PRO A 190 -12.31 -21.10 3.83
N ALA A 191 -13.39 -20.73 4.50
CA ALA A 191 -13.61 -19.51 5.29
C ALA A 191 -12.72 -19.32 6.54
N ASP A 192 -11.57 -19.97 6.63
CA ASP A 192 -10.72 -19.87 7.82
C ASP A 192 -9.89 -18.57 7.81
N GLU A 193 -10.36 -17.55 8.52
CA GLU A 193 -9.61 -16.31 8.80
C GLU A 193 -8.70 -16.43 10.06
N SER A 194 -8.44 -17.65 10.56
CA SER A 194 -7.60 -17.88 11.74
C SER A 194 -6.20 -17.28 11.59
N ALA A 195 -5.55 -16.99 12.71
CA ALA A 195 -4.15 -16.55 12.69
C ALA A 195 -3.23 -17.57 11.98
N ALA A 196 -3.58 -18.86 12.05
CA ALA A 196 -2.89 -19.93 11.33
C ALA A 196 -3.06 -19.80 9.81
N ALA A 197 -4.28 -19.51 9.33
CA ALA A 197 -4.54 -19.26 7.91
C ALA A 197 -3.86 -17.96 7.41
N LYS A 198 -3.79 -16.91 8.24
CA LYS A 198 -3.02 -15.70 7.92
C LYS A 198 -1.52 -15.97 7.78
N GLY A 199 -0.99 -16.88 8.62
CA GLY A 199 0.40 -17.32 8.54
C GLY A 199 0.72 -18.13 7.28
N ARG A 200 -0.28 -18.78 6.67
CA ARG A 200 -0.11 -19.61 5.46
C ARG A 200 -0.11 -18.81 4.15
N ARG A 201 -0.47 -17.52 4.16
CA ARG A 201 -0.50 -16.71 2.93
C ARG A 201 0.86 -16.57 2.26
N ALA A 202 1.92 -16.40 3.05
CA ALA A 202 3.29 -16.36 2.55
C ALA A 202 3.65 -17.67 1.82
N GLN A 203 3.32 -18.81 2.41
CA GLN A 203 3.54 -20.13 1.80
C GLN A 203 2.77 -20.29 0.48
N LEU A 204 1.49 -19.90 0.45
CA LEU A 204 0.67 -20.00 -0.77
C LEU A 204 1.19 -19.09 -1.88
N PHE A 205 1.60 -17.88 -1.52
CA PHE A 205 2.14 -16.94 -2.51
C PHE A 205 3.51 -17.39 -3.02
N ALA A 206 4.41 -17.86 -2.14
CA ALA A 206 5.69 -18.45 -2.53
C ALA A 206 5.52 -19.66 -3.46
N ALA A 207 4.60 -20.57 -3.14
CA ALA A 207 4.29 -21.71 -4.00
C ALA A 207 3.76 -21.26 -5.37
N TRP A 208 2.91 -20.23 -5.41
CA TRP A 208 2.43 -19.64 -6.66
C TRP A 208 3.57 -19.03 -7.47
N LEU A 209 4.46 -18.25 -6.85
CA LEU A 209 5.63 -17.67 -7.53
C LEU A 209 6.48 -18.73 -8.20
N VAL A 210 6.79 -19.82 -7.47
CA VAL A 210 7.57 -20.94 -7.99
C VAL A 210 6.87 -21.63 -9.17
N ALA A 211 5.55 -21.80 -9.09
CA ALA A 211 4.78 -22.39 -10.18
C ALA A 211 4.71 -21.47 -11.42
N THR A 212 4.61 -20.15 -11.22
CA THR A 212 4.44 -19.16 -12.29
C THR A 212 5.74 -18.82 -13.00
N PHE A 213 6.81 -18.59 -12.23
CA PHE A 213 8.08 -18.10 -12.76
C PHE A 213 9.16 -19.18 -12.85
N GLY A 214 9.03 -20.26 -12.08
CA GLY A 214 10.05 -21.30 -11.98
C GLY A 214 11.19 -20.92 -11.02
N LYS A 215 11.70 -21.93 -10.32
CA LYS A 215 12.76 -21.75 -9.31
C LYS A 215 14.07 -21.21 -9.90
N GLU A 216 14.42 -21.62 -11.12
CA GLU A 216 15.64 -21.17 -11.79
C GLU A 216 15.56 -19.69 -12.13
N ALA A 217 14.46 -19.24 -12.73
CA ALA A 217 14.27 -17.83 -13.05
C ALA A 217 14.25 -16.98 -11.77
N LEU A 218 13.56 -17.42 -10.72
CA LEU A 218 13.53 -16.73 -9.42
C LEU A 218 14.90 -16.65 -8.73
N ASN A 219 15.85 -17.53 -9.10
CA ASN A 219 17.23 -17.49 -8.61
C ASN A 219 18.19 -16.80 -9.59
N ALA A 220 17.72 -16.33 -10.74
CA ALA A 220 18.57 -15.65 -11.71
C ALA A 220 19.11 -14.33 -11.12
N GLY A 221 20.37 -14.04 -11.45
CA GLY A 221 21.16 -12.93 -10.88
C GLY A 221 21.14 -12.91 -9.36
N ALA A 222 20.51 -11.89 -8.79
CA ALA A 222 20.47 -11.71 -7.33
C ALA A 222 19.21 -12.26 -6.66
N GLY A 223 18.29 -12.83 -7.45
CA GLY A 223 17.02 -13.36 -6.99
C GLY A 223 15.97 -12.29 -6.64
N VAL A 224 15.07 -12.66 -5.72
CA VAL A 224 13.81 -11.96 -5.42
C VAL A 224 14.00 -10.80 -4.44
N LEU A 225 13.25 -9.70 -4.61
CA LEU A 225 13.19 -8.60 -3.65
C LEU A 225 11.82 -8.54 -2.97
N ASP A 226 11.76 -8.91 -1.69
CA ASP A 226 10.53 -8.86 -0.88
C ASP A 226 10.34 -7.44 -0.33
N VAL A 227 9.54 -6.62 -1.04
CA VAL A 227 9.32 -5.21 -0.70
C VAL A 227 8.13 -5.06 0.24
N ALA A 228 8.35 -4.37 1.36
CA ALA A 228 7.38 -4.23 2.44
C ALA A 228 6.95 -5.59 3.06
N GLY A 229 7.85 -6.58 3.05
CA GLY A 229 7.62 -7.94 3.55
C GLY A 229 7.46 -8.08 5.07
N GLY A 230 7.61 -6.98 5.81
CA GLY A 230 7.43 -6.90 7.25
C GLY A 230 8.37 -7.76 8.06
N ALA A 231 7.83 -8.71 8.82
CA ALA A 231 8.64 -9.59 9.65
C ALA A 231 9.45 -10.61 8.83
N GLY A 232 9.32 -10.61 7.49
CA GLY A 232 10.04 -11.51 6.57
C GLY A 232 9.39 -12.89 6.46
N GLY A 233 8.06 -12.96 6.55
CA GLY A 233 7.34 -14.22 6.39
C GLY A 233 7.51 -14.81 4.99
N MET A 234 7.38 -13.96 3.96
CA MET A 234 7.53 -14.34 2.56
C MET A 234 9.01 -14.63 2.23
N THR A 235 9.92 -13.74 2.67
CA THR A 235 11.38 -13.96 2.64
C THR A 235 11.77 -15.34 3.18
N PHE A 236 11.22 -15.74 4.33
CA PHE A 236 11.52 -17.04 4.94
C PHE A 236 11.06 -18.20 4.06
N GLU A 237 9.85 -18.15 3.51
CA GLU A 237 9.33 -19.21 2.64
C GLU A 237 10.19 -19.33 1.37
N LEU A 238 10.49 -18.22 0.69
CA LEU A 238 11.34 -18.26 -0.51
C LEU A 238 12.75 -18.79 -0.20
N PHE A 239 13.43 -18.20 0.79
CA PHE A 239 14.82 -18.50 1.06
C PHE A 239 15.03 -19.86 1.73
N ILE A 240 14.31 -20.12 2.82
CA ILE A 240 14.53 -21.33 3.64
C ILE A 240 13.75 -22.53 3.10
N VAL A 241 12.50 -22.34 2.68
CA VAL A 241 11.64 -23.47 2.27
C VAL A 241 11.86 -23.83 0.80
N HIS A 242 11.93 -22.82 -0.08
CA HIS A 242 12.05 -23.05 -1.53
C HIS A 242 13.50 -22.96 -2.05
N GLY A 243 14.45 -22.47 -1.26
CA GLY A 243 15.85 -22.29 -1.70
C GLY A 243 15.97 -21.26 -2.82
N ILE A 244 15.31 -20.12 -2.65
CA ILE A 244 15.31 -18.99 -3.57
C ILE A 244 16.00 -17.81 -2.91
N SER A 245 17.06 -17.31 -3.54
CA SER A 245 17.75 -16.08 -3.11
C SER A 245 16.73 -14.95 -3.00
N CYS A 246 16.62 -14.36 -1.81
CA CYS A 246 15.60 -13.35 -1.52
C CYS A 246 16.17 -12.29 -0.56
N THR A 247 15.99 -11.02 -0.91
CA THR A 247 16.37 -9.87 -0.08
C THR A 247 15.11 -9.17 0.44
N LEU A 248 15.01 -8.97 1.76
CA LEU A 248 13.91 -8.24 2.38
C LEU A 248 14.20 -6.74 2.42
N LEU A 249 13.28 -5.95 1.87
CA LEU A 249 13.27 -4.49 1.97
C LEU A 249 12.06 -4.03 2.80
N ASP A 250 12.25 -3.83 4.10
CA ASP A 250 11.23 -3.27 5.00
C ASP A 250 11.93 -2.36 6.04
N PRO A 251 11.31 -1.23 6.46
CA PRO A 251 11.87 -0.41 7.53
C PRO A 251 11.93 -1.13 8.88
N ARG A 252 11.17 -2.22 9.06
CA ARG A 252 11.21 -3.05 10.26
C ARG A 252 12.30 -4.12 10.13
N PRO A 253 13.06 -4.38 11.22
CA PRO A 253 13.96 -5.52 11.23
C PRO A 253 13.19 -6.83 11.13
N MET A 254 13.73 -7.77 10.37
CA MET A 254 13.19 -9.13 10.25
C MET A 254 13.08 -9.79 11.63
N LYS A 255 11.99 -10.53 11.88
CA LYS A 255 11.80 -11.25 13.13
C LYS A 255 11.13 -12.59 12.88
N LEU A 256 11.87 -13.66 13.18
CA LEU A 256 11.36 -15.02 13.08
C LEU A 256 10.33 -15.32 14.18
N ASN A 257 9.30 -16.08 13.82
CA ASN A 257 8.28 -16.56 14.73
C ASN A 257 8.64 -17.96 15.29
N LYS A 258 7.88 -18.42 16.30
CA LYS A 258 8.11 -19.71 16.97
C LYS A 258 8.11 -20.91 16.02
N GLN A 259 7.26 -20.89 14.97
CA GLN A 259 7.19 -21.98 14.00
C GLN A 259 8.38 -21.97 13.04
N GLN A 260 8.84 -20.80 12.61
CA GLN A 260 10.04 -20.64 11.79
C GLN A 260 11.30 -21.10 12.52
N HIS A 261 11.45 -20.76 13.81
CA HIS A 261 12.53 -21.31 14.63
C HIS A 261 12.47 -22.84 14.74
N LYS A 262 11.26 -23.41 14.91
CA LYS A 262 11.07 -24.85 14.93
C LYS A 262 11.41 -25.51 13.59
N HIS A 263 11.11 -24.84 12.48
CA HIS A 263 11.48 -25.30 11.14
C HIS A 263 12.99 -25.35 10.96
N LEU A 264 13.70 -24.27 11.31
CA LEU A 264 15.17 -24.20 11.26
C LEU A 264 15.82 -25.27 12.13
N ALA A 265 15.34 -25.45 13.36
CA ALA A 265 15.85 -26.48 14.26
C ALA A 265 15.70 -27.91 13.70
N ARG A 266 14.57 -28.19 13.02
CA ARG A 266 14.36 -29.48 12.34
C ARG A 266 15.27 -29.68 11.15
N ALA A 267 15.62 -28.61 10.45
CA ALA A 267 16.57 -28.62 9.35
C ALA A 267 18.05 -28.62 9.81
N GLY A 268 18.31 -28.59 11.12
CA GLY A 268 19.67 -28.45 11.66
C GLY A 268 20.34 -27.12 11.30
N ALA A 269 19.55 -26.10 10.93
CA ALA A 269 20.03 -24.82 10.45
C ALA A 269 19.87 -23.73 11.51
N THR A 270 20.74 -22.72 11.45
CA THR A 270 20.62 -21.49 12.25
C THR A 270 20.60 -20.29 11.30
N ALA A 271 19.60 -19.42 11.44
CA ALA A 271 19.51 -18.20 10.64
C ALA A 271 20.34 -17.09 11.28
N VAL A 272 21.19 -16.45 10.47
CA VAL A 272 21.88 -15.20 10.83
C VAL A 272 21.11 -14.06 10.17
N LEU A 273 20.56 -13.16 10.98
CA LEU A 273 19.81 -12.00 10.50
C LEU A 273 20.75 -10.79 10.48
N HIS A 274 21.02 -10.27 9.28
CA HIS A 274 21.79 -9.05 9.10
C HIS A 274 20.86 -7.91 8.67
N SER A 275 20.83 -6.82 9.43
CA SER A 275 20.09 -5.60 9.09
C SER A 275 21.08 -4.49 8.79
N TRP A 276 20.86 -3.73 7.73
CA TRP A 276 21.65 -2.53 7.46
C TRP A 276 21.17 -1.36 8.34
N PRO A 277 22.07 -0.69 9.10
CA PRO A 277 21.77 0.57 9.76
C PRO A 277 21.35 1.63 8.74
N ALA A 278 20.60 2.64 9.20
CA ALA A 278 20.16 3.75 8.36
C ALA A 278 21.34 4.49 7.73
N GLU A 279 22.46 4.59 8.43
CA GLU A 279 23.69 5.25 7.94
C GLU A 279 24.32 4.48 6.78
N GLN A 280 24.36 3.14 6.84
CA GLN A 280 24.87 2.30 5.75
C GLN A 280 23.94 2.35 4.53
N LEU A 281 22.63 2.36 4.76
CA LEU A 281 21.64 2.54 3.70
C LEU A 281 21.77 3.91 3.03
N GLN A 282 21.92 4.99 3.80
CA GLN A 282 22.12 6.33 3.27
C GLN A 282 23.41 6.44 2.46
N GLN A 283 24.52 5.88 2.96
CA GLN A 283 25.79 5.85 2.20
C GLN A 283 25.64 5.08 0.89
N GLY A 284 25.01 3.89 0.91
CA GLY A 284 24.73 3.10 -0.29
C GLY A 284 23.81 3.82 -1.30
N CYS A 285 22.74 4.46 -0.82
CA CYS A 285 21.81 5.24 -1.65
C CYS A 285 22.45 6.49 -2.24
N LEU A 286 23.32 7.19 -1.49
CA LEU A 286 24.06 8.36 -1.98
C LEU A 286 25.04 7.95 -3.08
N THR A 287 25.75 6.84 -2.93
CA THR A 287 26.60 6.28 -3.99
C THR A 287 25.80 5.84 -5.22
N ALA A 288 24.57 5.34 -5.05
CA ALA A 288 23.69 5.00 -6.14
C ALA A 288 23.13 6.25 -6.87
N HIS A 289 22.75 7.30 -6.13
CA HIS A 289 22.27 8.57 -6.69
C HIS A 289 23.36 9.38 -7.42
N GLN A 290 24.63 9.21 -7.02
CA GLN A 290 25.78 9.81 -7.71
C GLN A 290 26.12 9.12 -9.04
N LEU A 291 25.44 8.01 -9.37
CA LEU A 291 25.53 7.34 -10.67
C LEU A 291 24.20 7.52 -11.40
N PRO A 292 24.03 8.58 -12.21
CA PRO A 292 22.92 8.63 -13.13
C PRO A 292 22.93 7.37 -14.00
N LEU A 293 21.79 6.67 -14.12
CA LEU A 293 21.63 5.49 -14.98
C LEU A 293 22.17 5.73 -16.42
N LYS A 294 22.17 6.98 -16.89
CA LYS A 294 22.75 7.40 -18.18
C LYS A 294 24.26 7.70 -18.17
N GLN A 295 24.88 8.02 -17.03
CA GLN A 295 26.30 8.39 -16.95
C GLN A 295 27.24 7.22 -16.65
N ARG A 296 26.73 6.04 -16.27
CA ARG A 296 27.57 4.82 -16.17
C ARG A 296 28.23 4.43 -17.49
N GLN A 297 27.63 4.80 -18.62
CA GLN A 297 28.22 4.60 -19.95
C GLN A 297 29.24 5.67 -20.36
N GLN A 298 29.22 6.87 -19.76
CA GLN A 298 30.03 8.01 -20.21
C GLN A 298 31.24 8.32 -19.32
N GLN A 299 31.27 7.90 -18.04
CA GLN A 299 32.39 8.20 -17.15
C GLN A 299 33.63 7.31 -17.34
N GLN A 300 33.62 6.32 -18.24
CA GLN A 300 34.83 5.54 -18.58
C GLN A 300 35.70 6.18 -19.68
N GLN A 301 35.43 7.43 -20.08
CA GLN A 301 36.18 8.13 -21.13
C GLN A 301 37.52 8.81 -20.72
N PRO A 302 37.89 9.08 -19.45
CA PRO A 302 39.18 9.73 -19.18
C PRO A 302 40.39 8.79 -19.39
N GLU A 303 40.28 7.52 -19.01
CA GLU A 303 41.36 6.52 -19.19
C GLU A 303 41.51 6.08 -20.66
N GLN A 304 40.45 6.21 -21.46
CA GLN A 304 40.45 5.88 -22.89
C GLN A 304 41.43 6.75 -23.70
N ARG A 305 41.65 8.01 -23.30
CA ARG A 305 42.50 8.93 -24.07
C ARG A 305 44.00 8.65 -23.89
N LEU A 306 44.39 8.11 -22.74
CA LEU A 306 45.81 7.82 -22.42
C LEU A 306 46.26 6.47 -23.01
N LEU A 307 45.42 5.42 -23.00
CA LEU A 307 45.78 4.13 -23.60
C LEU A 307 45.70 4.11 -25.13
N GLN A 308 44.81 4.90 -25.75
CA GLN A 308 44.69 4.96 -27.22
C GLN A 308 45.86 5.68 -27.92
N GLN A 309 46.69 6.42 -27.18
CA GLN A 309 47.86 7.08 -27.75
C GLN A 309 49.09 6.14 -27.85
N GLN A 310 49.06 4.95 -27.24
CA GLN A 310 50.26 4.12 -27.06
C GLN A 310 50.24 2.73 -27.74
N THR A 311 49.17 2.31 -28.41
CA THR A 311 49.05 0.94 -28.98
C THR A 311 48.81 0.91 -30.48
N THR A 312 49.27 -0.16 -31.16
CA THR A 312 49.20 -0.32 -32.63
C THR A 312 47.91 -1.01 -33.12
N GLY A 313 47.61 -0.92 -34.42
CA GLY A 313 46.27 -1.14 -34.99
C GLY A 313 45.64 -2.54 -34.87
N ASN A 314 46.40 -3.59 -34.54
CA ASN A 314 45.86 -4.93 -34.29
C ASN A 314 45.49 -5.14 -32.81
N GLU A 315 46.29 -4.60 -31.88
CA GLU A 315 46.03 -4.65 -30.44
C GLU A 315 44.78 -3.84 -30.08
N ARG A 316 44.55 -2.71 -30.77
CA ARG A 316 43.33 -1.91 -30.61
C ARG A 316 42.06 -2.67 -30.97
N ARG A 317 42.10 -3.49 -32.02
CA ARG A 317 40.93 -4.28 -32.47
C ARG A 317 40.63 -5.43 -31.52
N LEU A 318 41.66 -6.11 -31.02
CA LEU A 318 41.49 -7.19 -30.05
C LEU A 318 41.00 -6.67 -28.68
N ALA A 319 41.57 -5.56 -28.20
CA ALA A 319 41.13 -4.92 -26.97
C ALA A 319 39.69 -4.39 -27.08
N ALA A 320 39.32 -3.81 -28.23
CA ALA A 320 37.93 -3.37 -28.48
C ALA A 320 36.96 -4.56 -28.50
N ALA A 321 37.32 -5.68 -29.13
CA ALA A 321 36.46 -6.87 -29.19
C ALA A 321 36.30 -7.55 -27.82
N LEU A 322 37.39 -7.71 -27.06
CA LEU A 322 37.35 -8.27 -25.70
C LEU A 322 36.58 -7.36 -24.74
N TRP A 323 36.72 -6.05 -24.89
CA TRP A 323 35.95 -5.08 -24.11
C TRP A 323 34.47 -5.10 -24.48
N GLN A 324 34.12 -5.23 -25.77
CA GLN A 324 32.74 -5.36 -26.23
C GLN A 324 32.10 -6.65 -25.71
N GLN A 325 32.86 -7.75 -25.67
CA GLN A 325 32.43 -9.01 -25.05
C GLN A 325 32.25 -8.89 -23.53
N GLN A 326 33.17 -8.20 -22.84
CA GLN A 326 33.09 -7.97 -21.40
C GLN A 326 31.94 -7.02 -21.02
N GLN A 327 31.66 -6.01 -21.85
CA GLN A 327 30.50 -5.11 -21.71
C GLN A 327 29.19 -5.86 -21.94
N GLN A 328 29.12 -6.73 -22.96
CA GLN A 328 27.96 -7.61 -23.16
C GLN A 328 27.74 -8.55 -21.96
N GLN A 329 28.81 -9.11 -21.38
CA GLN A 329 28.73 -9.92 -20.17
C GLN A 329 28.28 -9.13 -18.94
N GLN A 330 28.76 -7.89 -18.75
CA GLN A 330 28.34 -7.02 -17.64
C GLN A 330 26.91 -6.51 -17.80
N GLN A 331 26.46 -6.19 -19.03
CA GLN A 331 25.07 -5.85 -19.30
C GLN A 331 24.14 -7.05 -19.07
N GLN A 332 24.53 -8.25 -19.50
CA GLN A 332 23.79 -9.47 -19.19
C GLN A 332 23.72 -9.72 -17.67
N GLN A 333 24.80 -9.49 -16.93
CA GLN A 333 24.79 -9.60 -15.46
C GLN A 333 23.91 -8.53 -14.78
N GLN A 334 23.85 -7.31 -15.30
CA GLN A 334 23.01 -6.24 -14.73
C GLN A 334 21.54 -6.36 -15.12
N GLN A 335 21.22 -7.02 -16.25
CA GLN A 335 19.84 -7.37 -16.63
C GLN A 335 19.33 -8.63 -15.92
N GLN A 336 20.16 -9.32 -15.14
CA GLN A 336 19.81 -10.57 -14.46
C GLN A 336 19.16 -10.40 -13.08
N TRP A 337 18.78 -9.20 -12.64
CA TRP A 337 17.94 -9.10 -11.44
C TRP A 337 16.55 -9.62 -11.77
N PHE A 338 16.23 -10.84 -11.35
CA PHE A 338 14.85 -11.31 -11.31
C PHE A 338 14.15 -10.61 -10.14
N LEU A 339 13.86 -9.33 -10.30
CA LEU A 339 13.21 -8.55 -9.27
C LEU A 339 11.71 -8.83 -9.22
N ALA A 340 11.32 -10.06 -8.85
CA ALA A 340 9.99 -10.26 -8.29
C ALA A 340 9.90 -9.37 -7.04
N SER A 341 9.31 -8.21 -7.22
CA SER A 341 9.11 -7.21 -6.18
C SER A 341 7.85 -7.63 -5.45
N ASP A 342 8.02 -8.64 -4.60
CA ASP A 342 6.91 -9.35 -4.03
C ASP A 342 6.43 -8.63 -2.79
N GLY A 343 5.33 -7.90 -2.96
CA GLY A 343 4.58 -7.36 -1.84
C GLY A 343 3.37 -8.23 -1.56
N LEU A 344 3.41 -9.05 -0.52
CA LEU A 344 2.18 -9.59 0.06
C LEU A 344 1.55 -8.50 0.93
N HIS A 345 0.65 -7.72 0.34
CA HIS A 345 -0.02 -6.57 0.97
C HIS A 345 0.93 -5.39 1.26
N PRO A 346 1.64 -4.84 0.25
CA PRO A 346 2.69 -3.83 0.45
C PRO A 346 2.15 -2.42 0.68
N ASP A 347 0.85 -2.27 0.99
CA ASP A 347 0.16 -1.03 1.31
C ASP A 347 0.58 0.14 0.37
N GLU A 348 1.30 1.13 0.89
CA GLU A 348 1.73 2.35 0.18
C GLU A 348 2.80 2.07 -0.88
N ALA A 349 3.58 1.00 -0.75
CA ALA A 349 4.63 0.61 -1.70
C ALA A 349 4.10 -0.16 -2.93
N THR A 350 2.80 -0.50 -2.97
CA THR A 350 2.20 -1.29 -4.07
C THR A 350 2.47 -0.71 -5.46
N GLU A 351 2.25 0.58 -5.64
CA GLU A 351 2.43 1.23 -6.95
C GLU A 351 3.91 1.53 -7.26
N PRO A 352 4.73 2.06 -6.31
CA PRO A 352 6.17 2.20 -6.51
C PRO A 352 6.88 0.92 -6.94
N ILE A 353 6.45 -0.24 -6.44
CA ILE A 353 6.93 -1.55 -6.89
C ILE A 353 6.70 -1.73 -8.39
N VAL A 354 5.47 -1.49 -8.85
CA VAL A 354 5.08 -1.66 -10.25
C VAL A 354 5.82 -0.64 -11.14
N ASP A 355 5.93 0.61 -10.69
CA ASP A 355 6.69 1.65 -11.40
C ASP A 355 8.15 1.25 -11.60
N TYR A 356 8.82 0.81 -10.54
CA TYR A 356 10.21 0.35 -10.62
C TYR A 356 10.33 -0.83 -11.59
N ALA A 357 9.42 -1.80 -11.50
CA ALA A 357 9.50 -3.00 -12.35
C ALA A 357 9.32 -2.67 -13.84
N ILE A 358 8.45 -1.70 -14.16
CA ILE A 358 8.29 -1.17 -15.52
C ILE A 358 9.58 -0.48 -15.97
N GLU A 359 10.11 0.44 -15.17
CA GLU A 359 11.29 1.23 -15.51
C GLU A 359 12.55 0.37 -15.68
N ALA A 360 12.73 -0.64 -14.82
CA ALA A 360 13.88 -1.54 -14.85
C ALA A 360 13.71 -2.71 -15.83
N GLY A 361 12.53 -2.89 -16.44
CA GLY A 361 12.27 -3.99 -17.37
C GLY A 361 12.27 -5.37 -16.70
N VAL A 362 11.96 -5.44 -15.41
CA VAL A 362 12.01 -6.67 -14.61
C VAL A 362 10.59 -7.25 -14.40
N PRO A 363 10.49 -8.59 -14.18
CA PRO A 363 9.24 -9.23 -13.76
C PRO A 363 8.72 -8.64 -12.46
N PHE A 364 7.43 -8.78 -12.15
CA PHE A 364 6.91 -8.46 -10.81
C PHE A 364 5.68 -9.28 -10.46
N ALA A 365 5.39 -9.41 -9.16
CA ALA A 365 4.11 -9.90 -8.67
C ALA A 365 3.73 -9.16 -7.37
N VAL A 366 2.57 -8.50 -7.36
CA VAL A 366 2.07 -7.75 -6.20
C VAL A 366 0.69 -8.21 -5.79
N VAL A 367 0.45 -8.33 -4.48
CA VAL A 367 -0.88 -8.58 -3.93
C VAL A 367 -1.40 -7.28 -3.31
N PRO A 368 -2.10 -6.41 -4.07
CA PRO A 368 -2.66 -5.17 -3.54
C PRO A 368 -3.70 -5.46 -2.45
N CYS A 369 -3.80 -4.59 -1.44
CA CYS A 369 -4.75 -4.72 -0.33
C CYS A 369 -5.52 -3.42 -0.03
N CYS A 370 -4.83 -2.28 -0.04
CA CYS A 370 -5.35 -1.01 0.41
C CYS A 370 -5.31 0.03 -0.73
N VAL A 371 -6.42 0.73 -0.94
CA VAL A 371 -6.56 1.69 -2.07
C VAL A 371 -6.00 3.07 -1.76
N PHE A 372 -6.12 3.50 -0.51
CA PHE A 372 -5.66 4.82 -0.02
C PHE A 372 -5.97 6.00 -0.97
N PRO A 373 -7.24 6.23 -1.38
CA PRO A 373 -7.57 7.26 -2.38
C PRO A 373 -7.22 8.70 -1.96
N ARG A 374 -7.10 8.95 -0.64
CA ARG A 374 -6.64 10.25 -0.12
C ARG A 374 -5.12 10.43 -0.22
N LEU A 375 -4.36 9.34 -0.11
CA LEU A 375 -2.90 9.36 -0.23
C LEU A 375 -2.48 9.36 -1.71
N PHE A 376 -3.27 8.72 -2.57
CA PHE A 376 -3.03 8.63 -4.01
C PHE A 376 -4.20 9.22 -4.83
N PRO A 377 -4.53 10.52 -4.65
CA PRO A 377 -5.66 11.15 -5.33
C PRO A 377 -5.46 11.29 -6.85
N GLY A 378 -4.24 11.08 -7.35
CA GLY A 378 -3.88 11.14 -8.77
C GLY A 378 -4.16 9.85 -9.55
N ARG A 379 -4.47 8.72 -8.89
CA ARG A 379 -4.72 7.46 -9.60
C ARG A 379 -5.94 7.55 -10.49
N ARG A 380 -5.77 7.22 -11.77
CA ARG A 380 -6.84 7.22 -12.78
C ARG A 380 -6.83 5.90 -13.52
N LEU A 381 -8.00 5.26 -13.59
CA LEU A 381 -8.25 4.05 -14.37
C LEU A 381 -9.02 4.44 -15.63
N ASP A 382 -8.63 3.92 -16.79
CA ASP A 382 -9.49 3.99 -17.97
C ASP A 382 -10.57 2.91 -17.87
N ALA A 383 -11.82 3.32 -17.65
CA ALA A 383 -12.95 2.40 -17.52
C ALA A 383 -13.49 1.93 -18.90
N GLY A 384 -12.84 2.33 -19.99
CA GLY A 384 -13.26 2.09 -21.37
C GLY A 384 -13.66 3.40 -22.06
N GLY A 385 -13.38 3.47 -23.37
CA GLY A 385 -13.74 4.63 -24.19
C GLY A 385 -12.95 5.90 -23.87
N GLY A 386 -11.76 5.78 -23.24
CA GLY A 386 -10.90 6.91 -22.89
C GLY A 386 -11.38 7.70 -21.66
N THR A 387 -12.39 7.20 -20.93
CA THR A 387 -12.91 7.87 -19.74
C THR A 387 -12.11 7.49 -18.52
N LEU A 388 -11.38 8.46 -17.98
CA LEU A 388 -10.57 8.30 -16.77
C LEU A 388 -11.41 8.50 -15.51
N VAL A 389 -11.52 7.45 -14.69
CA VAL A 389 -12.21 7.47 -13.39
C VAL A 389 -11.22 7.43 -12.23
N PRO A 390 -11.52 8.08 -11.08
CA PRO A 390 -10.68 7.98 -9.89
C PRO A 390 -10.69 6.55 -9.34
N VAL A 391 -9.53 6.12 -8.83
CA VAL A 391 -9.37 4.79 -8.20
C VAL A 391 -9.70 4.89 -6.71
N GLU A 392 -10.90 4.45 -6.34
CA GLU A 392 -11.42 4.56 -4.97
C GLU A 392 -11.77 3.20 -4.34
N GLY A 393 -11.93 2.16 -5.17
CA GLY A 393 -12.26 0.80 -4.78
C GLY A 393 -11.17 -0.22 -5.10
N TYR A 394 -11.24 -1.38 -4.41
CA TYR A 394 -10.26 -2.47 -4.58
C TYR A 394 -10.21 -3.02 -6.01
N ALA A 395 -11.38 -3.26 -6.62
CA ALA A 395 -11.45 -3.75 -7.99
C ALA A 395 -10.85 -2.74 -8.99
N GLN A 396 -11.06 -1.44 -8.76
CA GLN A 396 -10.46 -0.37 -9.56
C GLN A 396 -8.93 -0.33 -9.38
N LEU A 397 -8.42 -0.55 -8.16
CA LEU A 397 -6.99 -0.63 -7.91
C LEU A 397 -6.34 -1.79 -8.68
N VAL A 398 -6.94 -2.97 -8.64
CA VAL A 398 -6.45 -4.14 -9.39
C VAL A 398 -6.45 -3.82 -10.89
N ALA A 399 -7.55 -3.32 -11.44
CA ALA A 399 -7.63 -2.95 -12.86
C ALA A 399 -6.62 -1.87 -13.25
N TYR A 400 -6.42 -0.87 -12.37
CA TYR A 400 -5.45 0.19 -12.56
C TYR A 400 -4.02 -0.35 -12.65
N LEU A 401 -3.62 -1.24 -11.73
CA LEU A 401 -2.30 -1.85 -11.74
C LEU A 401 -2.09 -2.76 -12.96
N MET A 402 -3.14 -3.49 -13.38
CA MET A 402 -3.09 -4.29 -14.61
C MET A 402 -2.87 -3.40 -15.85
N GLN A 403 -3.60 -2.29 -15.97
CA GLN A 403 -3.46 -1.35 -17.08
C GLN A 403 -2.07 -0.69 -17.07
N LYS A 404 -1.63 -0.18 -15.91
CA LYS A 404 -0.33 0.47 -15.72
C LYS A 404 0.84 -0.46 -16.02
N GLY A 405 0.77 -1.69 -15.52
CA GLY A 405 1.81 -2.69 -15.66
C GLY A 405 1.77 -3.48 -16.96
N GLN A 406 0.74 -3.33 -17.80
CA GLN A 406 0.44 -4.29 -18.87
C GLN A 406 0.49 -5.74 -18.34
N ALA A 407 -0.17 -5.94 -17.21
CA ALA A 407 0.02 -7.10 -16.34
C ALA A 407 -1.21 -8.00 -16.32
N GLY A 408 -0.96 -9.30 -16.11
CA GLY A 408 -1.98 -10.28 -15.82
C GLY A 408 -2.43 -10.20 -14.36
N ARG A 409 -3.46 -10.98 -14.03
CA ARG A 409 -3.87 -11.23 -12.66
C ARG A 409 -4.18 -12.70 -12.42
N ASP A 410 -4.00 -13.14 -11.18
CA ASP A 410 -4.43 -14.47 -10.73
C ASP A 410 -5.00 -14.39 -9.29
N VAL A 411 -5.61 -15.47 -8.82
CA VAL A 411 -6.26 -15.56 -7.52
C VAL A 411 -5.53 -16.57 -6.63
N LEU A 412 -5.03 -16.08 -5.50
CA LEU A 412 -4.36 -16.89 -4.49
C LEU A 412 -5.38 -17.59 -3.59
N GLY A 413 -5.04 -18.81 -3.15
CA GLY A 413 -5.89 -19.73 -2.39
C GLY A 413 -6.18 -19.32 -0.93
N PHE A 414 -6.42 -18.05 -0.63
CA PHE A 414 -6.72 -17.56 0.72
C PHE A 414 -7.78 -16.45 0.74
N VAL A 415 -8.36 -16.21 1.91
CA VAL A 415 -9.42 -15.20 2.10
C VAL A 415 -8.83 -13.79 2.26
N GLY A 416 -9.52 -12.80 1.69
CA GLY A 416 -9.19 -11.38 1.81
C GLY A 416 -8.72 -10.81 0.48
N ALA A 417 -7.75 -9.89 0.52
CA ALA A 417 -7.10 -9.38 -0.68
C ALA A 417 -6.18 -10.46 -1.26
N ASN A 418 -6.70 -11.25 -2.18
CA ASN A 418 -6.07 -12.47 -2.68
C ASN A 418 -5.77 -12.43 -4.18
N VAL A 419 -6.01 -11.30 -4.85
CA VAL A 419 -5.63 -11.14 -6.25
C VAL A 419 -4.16 -10.74 -6.31
N VAL A 420 -3.37 -11.49 -7.07
CA VAL A 420 -2.01 -11.10 -7.47
C VAL A 420 -2.09 -10.42 -8.84
N VAL A 421 -1.40 -9.29 -9.00
CA VAL A 421 -1.17 -8.63 -10.29
C VAL A 421 0.29 -8.85 -10.65
N PHE A 422 0.58 -9.37 -11.83
CA PHE A 422 1.92 -9.83 -12.16
C PHE A 422 2.26 -9.67 -13.64
N ARG A 423 3.56 -9.56 -13.92
CA ARG A 423 4.12 -9.55 -15.28
C ARG A 423 5.41 -10.36 -15.31
N GLY A 424 5.57 -11.20 -16.34
CA GLY A 424 6.81 -11.92 -16.62
C GLY A 424 7.92 -11.03 -17.16
N ALA A 425 9.09 -11.62 -17.41
CA ALA A 425 10.14 -10.93 -18.15
C ALA A 425 9.63 -10.61 -19.56
N PRO A 426 9.96 -9.44 -20.14
CA PRO A 426 9.74 -9.21 -21.55
C PRO A 426 10.45 -10.32 -22.35
N ALA A 427 9.82 -10.81 -23.42
CA ALA A 427 10.48 -11.73 -24.33
C ALA A 427 11.76 -11.06 -24.86
N ALA A 428 12.89 -11.78 -24.85
CA ALA A 428 14.10 -11.29 -25.47
C ALA A 428 13.90 -11.30 -26.99
N ASP A 429 13.83 -10.12 -27.60
CA ASP A 429 13.80 -9.93 -29.06
C ASP A 429 15.13 -10.32 -29.71
#